data_AF-H2ZKJ9-F1
#
_entry.id   AF-H2ZKJ9-F1
#
_cell.length_a   1.000
_cell.length_b   1.000
_cell.length_c   1.000
_cell.angle_alpha   90.00
_cell.angle_beta   90.00
_cell.angle_gamma   90.00
#
_symmetry.space_group_name_H-M   'P 1'
#
loop_
_entity.id
_entity.type
_entity.pdbx_description
1 polymer ?
#
loop_
_entity_poly.entity_id
_entity_poly.type
_entity_poly.pdbx_seq_one_letter_code
_entity_poly.pdbx_strand_id
1 'polypeptide(L)'
;MSHQSDVRIELTTSHEDWVLVRECYVQSFLRYPLYKYMVPDDNKRDAFLRAYLDANYDVTVASGKGILLRIGMPNGDRNNNKSSSGTGCARTSMKIIGGVVFVPPSDNGHGWAITDDEPYWEAYEKYGLAKISPDGLERVKRYEAWENENICKKLSGSRIPMWNGLFCAISPEYSSKGLGSTVYKEAIRIMAQYWVKQQQPKKAQLHRMRPQSERSISLESN
;
A
#
# COMPACT_ATOMS: atom_id res chain seq x y z
N MET A 1 30.88 9.48 9.96
CA MET A 1 29.95 10.19 9.07
C MET A 1 28.91 9.19 8.59
N SER A 2 27.68 9.25 9.12
CA SER A 2 26.62 8.33 8.74
C SER A 2 26.16 8.66 7.32
N HIS A 3 26.41 7.76 6.36
CA HIS A 3 25.69 7.77 5.10
C HIS A 3 24.22 7.52 5.41
N GLN A 4 23.45 8.60 5.56
CA GLN A 4 22.00 8.52 5.56
C GLN A 4 21.63 7.95 4.18
N SER A 5 21.24 6.67 4.19
CA SER A 5 20.84 5.99 2.97
C SER A 5 19.62 6.74 2.44
N ASP A 6 19.75 7.29 1.24
CA ASP A 6 18.71 8.11 0.61
C ASP A 6 17.55 7.21 0.20
N VAL A 7 16.67 6.89 1.17
CA VAL A 7 15.47 6.07 0.97
C VAL A 7 14.31 6.99 0.66
N ARG A 8 13.60 6.69 -0.43
CA ARG A 8 12.39 7.41 -0.84
C ARG A 8 11.18 6.51 -0.63
N ILE A 9 10.13 7.09 -0.07
CA ILE A 9 8.87 6.38 0.19
C ILE A 9 7.77 7.15 -0.53
N GLU A 10 7.04 6.47 -1.39
CA GLU A 10 6.06 7.10 -2.27
C GLU A 10 4.77 6.29 -2.30
N LEU A 11 3.64 6.98 -2.34
CA LEU A 11 2.36 6.36 -2.66
C LEU A 11 2.40 5.84 -4.10
N THR A 12 1.91 4.63 -4.31
CA THR A 12 1.74 4.08 -5.66
C THR A 12 0.41 3.35 -5.79
N THR A 13 -0.13 3.38 -7.00
CA THR A 13 -1.28 2.59 -7.45
C THR A 13 -0.90 1.66 -8.60
N SER A 14 0.41 1.56 -8.91
CA SER A 14 0.90 0.75 -10.01
C SER A 14 0.94 -0.73 -9.61
N HIS A 15 0.32 -1.58 -10.44
CA HIS A 15 0.42 -3.03 -10.27
C HIS A 15 1.86 -3.52 -10.51
N GLU A 16 2.64 -2.86 -11.37
CA GLU A 16 4.05 -3.21 -11.59
C GLU A 16 4.88 -2.97 -10.33
N ASP A 17 4.63 -1.87 -9.62
CA ASP A 17 5.28 -1.61 -8.34
C ASP A 17 4.88 -2.66 -7.30
N TRP A 18 3.60 -3.06 -7.28
CA TRP A 18 3.12 -4.13 -6.41
C TRP A 18 3.87 -5.44 -6.63
N VAL A 19 4.06 -5.87 -7.88
CA VAL A 19 4.80 -7.12 -8.18
C VAL A 19 6.20 -7.09 -7.55
N LEU A 20 6.89 -5.95 -7.63
CA LEU A 20 8.21 -5.79 -7.02
C LEU A 20 8.16 -5.76 -5.48
N VAL A 21 7.18 -5.07 -4.89
CA VAL A 21 6.96 -5.05 -3.44
C VAL A 21 6.64 -6.45 -2.92
N ARG A 22 5.79 -7.21 -3.62
CA ARG A 22 5.41 -8.58 -3.26
C ARG A 22 6.62 -9.48 -3.18
N GLU A 23 7.55 -9.40 -4.12
CA GLU A 23 8.78 -10.21 -4.04
C GLU A 23 9.65 -9.84 -2.83
N CYS A 24 9.71 -8.56 -2.47
CA CYS A 24 10.39 -8.13 -1.24
C CYS A 24 9.72 -8.77 0.00
N TYR A 25 8.38 -8.80 0.03
CA TYR A 25 7.61 -9.42 1.11
C TYR A 25 7.85 -10.91 1.18
N VAL A 26 7.76 -11.63 0.04
CA VAL A 26 8.01 -13.07 -0.01
C VAL A 26 9.38 -13.40 0.56
N GLN A 27 10.44 -12.71 0.13
CA GLN A 27 11.80 -12.93 0.64
C GLN A 27 11.91 -12.70 2.16
N SER A 28 11.26 -11.65 2.68
CA SER A 28 11.30 -11.33 4.11
C SER A 28 10.43 -12.25 4.96
N PHE A 29 9.31 -12.72 4.42
CA PHE A 29 8.32 -13.52 5.12
C PHE A 29 8.55 -15.02 5.03
N LEU A 30 9.33 -15.48 4.05
CA LEU A 30 9.61 -16.90 3.82
C LEU A 30 10.15 -17.62 5.08
N ARG A 31 10.90 -16.91 5.92
CA ARG A 31 11.47 -17.46 7.16
C ARG A 31 10.81 -16.93 8.43
N TYR A 32 9.81 -16.06 8.31
CA TYR A 32 9.15 -15.47 9.46
C TYR A 32 8.26 -16.52 10.17
N PRO A 33 8.29 -16.62 11.51
CA PRO A 33 7.68 -17.73 12.25
C PRO A 33 6.19 -17.97 11.93
N LEU A 34 5.42 -16.90 11.74
CA LEU A 34 4.00 -17.00 11.41
C LEU A 34 3.77 -17.78 10.10
N TYR A 35 4.49 -17.43 9.04
CA TYR A 35 4.33 -18.08 7.74
C TYR A 35 4.98 -19.47 7.70
N LYS A 36 5.99 -19.74 8.55
CA LYS A 36 6.48 -21.10 8.79
C LYS A 36 5.43 -21.98 9.47
N TYR A 37 4.69 -21.42 10.43
CA TYR A 37 3.58 -22.11 11.08
C TYR A 37 2.45 -22.39 10.08
N MET A 38 2.09 -21.41 9.26
CA MET A 38 1.05 -21.56 8.23
C MET A 38 1.45 -22.63 7.20
N VAL A 39 2.65 -22.56 6.62
CA VAL A 39 3.11 -23.52 5.62
C VAL A 39 4.51 -24.06 5.98
N PRO A 40 4.61 -25.18 6.72
CA PRO A 40 5.91 -25.72 7.13
C PRO A 40 6.77 -26.25 5.97
N ASP A 41 6.14 -26.66 4.86
CA ASP A 41 6.82 -27.12 3.66
C ASP A 41 7.44 -25.95 2.89
N ASP A 42 8.77 -25.87 2.90
CA ASP A 42 9.54 -24.82 2.22
C ASP A 42 9.30 -24.81 0.70
N ASN A 43 8.99 -25.97 0.09
CA ASN A 43 8.76 -26.07 -1.35
C ASN A 43 7.42 -25.44 -1.78
N LYS A 44 6.48 -25.30 -0.84
CA LYS A 44 5.15 -24.73 -1.08
C LYS A 44 5.04 -23.28 -0.61
N ARG A 45 5.80 -22.89 0.42
CA ARG A 45 5.63 -21.62 1.12
C ARG A 45 5.82 -20.41 0.20
N ASP A 46 6.80 -20.44 -0.69
CA ASP A 46 7.10 -19.34 -1.62
C ASP A 46 5.93 -19.06 -2.59
N ALA A 47 5.40 -20.12 -3.23
CA ALA A 47 4.20 -20.02 -4.07
C ALA A 47 2.96 -19.61 -3.27
N PHE A 48 2.78 -20.18 -2.07
CA PHE A 48 1.66 -19.86 -1.19
C PHE A 48 1.68 -18.40 -0.75
N LEU A 49 2.85 -17.87 -0.36
CA LEU A 49 3.02 -16.47 0.03
C LEU A 49 2.71 -15.52 -1.11
N ARG A 50 3.16 -15.80 -2.35
CA ARG A 50 2.79 -14.97 -3.50
C ARG A 50 1.28 -14.91 -3.69
N ALA A 51 0.63 -16.07 -3.70
CA ALA A 51 -0.82 -16.15 -3.87
C ALA A 51 -1.59 -15.46 -2.73
N TYR A 52 -1.15 -15.66 -1.48
CA TYR A 52 -1.72 -15.02 -0.30
C TYR A 52 -1.58 -13.49 -0.34
N LEU A 53 -0.41 -12.99 -0.69
CA LEU A 53 -0.14 -11.56 -0.79
C LEU A 53 -0.93 -10.92 -1.94
N ASP A 54 -1.01 -11.57 -3.10
CA ASP A 54 -1.81 -11.08 -4.23
C ASP A 54 -3.31 -11.04 -3.88
N ALA A 55 -3.83 -12.07 -3.19
CA ALA A 55 -5.20 -12.07 -2.70
C ALA A 55 -5.48 -10.89 -1.75
N ASN A 56 -4.57 -10.64 -0.80
CA ASN A 56 -4.70 -9.49 0.11
C ASN A 56 -4.60 -8.15 -0.62
N TYR A 57 -3.71 -8.02 -1.62
CA TYR A 57 -3.59 -6.82 -2.44
C TYR A 57 -4.90 -6.51 -3.19
N ASP A 58 -5.51 -7.54 -3.78
CA ASP A 58 -6.78 -7.41 -4.50
C ASP A 58 -7.90 -6.88 -3.60
N VAL A 59 -8.03 -7.45 -2.39
CA VAL A 59 -9.05 -7.06 -1.43
C VAL A 59 -8.81 -5.66 -0.86
N THR A 60 -7.54 -5.23 -0.76
CA THR A 60 -7.16 -3.97 -0.12
C THR A 60 -6.86 -2.87 -1.12
N VAL A 61 -5.68 -2.89 -1.72
CA VAL A 61 -5.16 -1.80 -2.55
C VAL A 61 -5.88 -1.74 -3.90
N ALA A 62 -6.06 -2.88 -4.57
CA ALA A 62 -6.69 -2.89 -5.91
C ALA A 62 -8.17 -2.48 -5.85
N SER A 63 -8.87 -2.83 -4.77
CA SER A 63 -10.25 -2.42 -4.51
C SER A 63 -10.39 -0.96 -4.06
N GLY A 64 -9.28 -0.24 -3.84
CA GLY A 64 -9.25 1.14 -3.34
C GLY A 64 -9.52 1.29 -1.85
N LYS A 65 -9.65 0.17 -1.12
CA LYS A 65 -9.86 0.15 0.33
C LYS A 65 -8.56 0.20 1.14
N GLY A 66 -7.40 0.23 0.47
CA GLY A 66 -6.08 0.33 1.08
C GLY A 66 -5.15 1.20 0.24
N ILE A 67 -4.01 1.57 0.81
CA ILE A 67 -2.94 2.30 0.13
C ILE A 67 -1.65 1.49 0.16
N LEU A 68 -0.89 1.59 -0.94
CA LEU A 68 0.45 1.01 -1.06
C LEU A 68 1.50 2.11 -1.08
N LEU A 69 2.45 2.02 -0.16
CA LEU A 69 3.68 2.80 -0.19
C LEU A 69 4.81 1.92 -0.71
N ARG A 70 5.45 2.33 -1.81
CA ARG A 70 6.69 1.70 -2.27
C ARG A 70 7.88 2.35 -1.58
N ILE A 71 8.85 1.54 -1.19
CA ILE A 71 10.12 1.98 -0.60
C ILE A 71 11.19 1.77 -1.66
N GLY A 72 11.80 2.85 -2.10
CA GLY A 72 12.80 2.86 -3.15
C GLY A 72 14.15 3.40 -2.68
N MET A 73 15.21 2.91 -3.28
CA MET A 73 16.52 3.56 -3.26
C MET A 73 16.87 4.03 -4.67
N PRO A 74 17.55 5.17 -4.84
CA PRO A 74 18.10 5.58 -6.13
C PRO A 74 18.95 4.44 -6.70
N ASN A 75 18.75 4.08 -7.96
CA ASN A 75 19.69 3.20 -8.66
C ASN A 75 21.03 3.91 -8.74
N GLY A 76 21.97 3.47 -7.93
CA GLY A 76 23.36 3.87 -8.02
C GLY A 76 24.06 3.19 -9.19
N ASP A 77 23.50 3.27 -10.41
CA ASP A 77 24.23 2.91 -11.63
C ASP A 77 25.38 3.92 -11.78
N ARG A 78 26.46 3.65 -11.05
CA ARG A 78 27.79 4.23 -11.21
C ARG A 78 28.44 3.69 -12.49
N ASN A 79 27.76 3.79 -13.62
CA ASN A 79 28.43 3.74 -14.90
C ASN A 79 28.51 5.16 -15.44
N ASN A 80 29.70 5.73 -15.27
CA ASN A 80 30.18 6.89 -15.99
C ASN A 80 29.88 6.73 -17.48
N ASN A 81 28.82 7.35 -17.97
CA ASN A 81 28.81 7.93 -19.30
C ASN A 81 27.97 9.20 -19.24
N LYS A 82 28.69 10.32 -19.07
CA LYS A 82 28.21 11.64 -19.41
C LYS A 82 27.68 11.58 -20.84
N SER A 83 26.38 11.80 -21.01
CA SER A 83 25.82 12.34 -22.24
C SER A 83 24.82 13.41 -21.82
N SER A 84 25.28 14.64 -21.99
CA SER A 84 24.55 15.88 -21.81
C SER A 84 23.31 15.96 -22.70
N SER A 85 22.37 16.80 -22.26
CA SER A 85 21.19 17.34 -22.95
C SER A 85 19.90 16.51 -22.84
N GLY A 86 18.95 17.07 -22.08
CA GLY A 86 17.60 16.53 -21.96
C GLY A 86 16.86 17.15 -20.77
N THR A 87 16.25 18.31 -20.97
CA THR A 87 15.20 18.89 -20.12
C THR A 87 13.95 18.01 -20.15
N GLY A 88 14.06 16.83 -19.55
CA GLY A 88 12.97 15.87 -19.40
C GLY A 88 12.99 15.34 -17.98
N CYS A 89 11.81 15.28 -17.37
CA CYS A 89 11.55 14.69 -16.06
C CYS A 89 12.01 13.22 -16.03
N ALA A 90 13.31 12.98 -15.88
CA ALA A 90 13.86 11.66 -15.66
C ALA A 90 13.44 11.27 -14.25
N ARG A 91 12.33 10.52 -14.14
CA ARG A 91 12.08 9.64 -12.99
C ARG A 91 13.35 8.83 -12.80
N THR A 92 14.22 9.26 -11.88
CA THR A 92 15.38 8.48 -11.45
C THR A 92 14.87 7.07 -11.17
N SER A 93 15.35 6.08 -11.92
CA SER A 93 14.92 4.70 -11.73
C SER A 93 15.25 4.33 -10.28
N MET A 94 14.20 4.09 -9.50
CA MET A 94 14.35 3.67 -8.11
C MET A 94 14.26 2.17 -8.07
N LYS A 95 15.25 1.51 -7.46
CA LYS A 95 15.10 0.11 -7.08
C LYS A 95 14.10 0.05 -5.95
N ILE A 96 12.98 -0.64 -6.16
CA ILE A 96 12.05 -0.96 -5.08
C ILE A 96 12.73 -2.00 -4.19
N ILE A 97 12.81 -1.67 -2.90
CA ILE A 97 13.44 -2.50 -1.88
C ILE A 97 12.45 -3.01 -0.84
N GLY A 98 11.19 -2.57 -0.90
CA GLY A 98 10.15 -2.96 0.03
C GLY A 98 8.88 -2.15 -0.15
N GLY A 99 7.94 -2.34 0.76
CA GLY A 99 6.70 -1.58 0.78
C GLY A 99 6.00 -1.59 2.13
N VAL A 100 4.94 -0.80 2.20
CA VAL A 100 3.98 -0.80 3.31
C VAL A 100 2.57 -0.73 2.76
N VAL A 101 1.69 -1.61 3.25
CA VAL A 101 0.25 -1.58 2.95
C VAL A 101 -0.49 -1.10 4.18
N PHE A 102 -1.31 -0.07 4.00
CA PHE A 102 -2.20 0.42 5.05
C PHE A 102 -3.66 0.37 4.63
N VAL A 103 -4.53 0.03 5.58
CA VAL A 103 -5.97 0.18 5.46
C VAL A 103 -6.38 1.43 6.27
N PRO A 104 -7.12 2.38 5.66
CA PRO A 104 -7.54 3.60 6.33
C PRO A 104 -8.65 3.34 7.34
N PRO A 105 -8.96 4.33 8.19
CA PRO A 105 -10.16 4.30 9.01
C PRO A 105 -11.43 4.04 8.19
N SER A 106 -12.39 3.37 8.81
CA SER A 106 -13.69 3.12 8.21
C SER A 106 -14.52 4.41 8.05
N ASP A 107 -15.45 4.40 7.11
CA ASP A 107 -16.34 5.54 6.86
C ASP A 107 -17.30 5.82 8.03
N ASN A 108 -17.60 4.82 8.86
CA ASN A 108 -18.42 4.99 10.05
C ASN A 108 -17.62 5.55 11.26
N GLY A 109 -16.32 5.82 11.09
CA GLY A 109 -15.46 6.40 12.11
C GLY A 109 -15.03 5.44 13.22
N HIS A 110 -15.17 4.12 13.02
CA HIS A 110 -14.84 3.09 14.01
C HIS A 110 -13.92 2.02 13.42
N GLY A 111 -12.68 1.94 13.92
CA GLY A 111 -11.70 0.99 13.40
C GLY A 111 -11.21 1.37 12.00
N TRP A 112 -11.00 0.38 11.14
CA TRP A 112 -10.49 0.51 9.77
C TRP A 112 -11.46 -0.05 8.73
N ALA A 113 -11.28 0.32 7.46
CA ALA A 113 -12.27 0.16 6.38
C ALA A 113 -12.58 -1.27 5.92
N ILE A 114 -11.79 -2.26 6.34
CA ILE A 114 -12.00 -3.67 5.97
C ILE A 114 -11.78 -4.55 7.19
N THR A 115 -12.88 -5.13 7.70
CA THR A 115 -12.85 -6.03 8.86
C THR A 115 -13.51 -7.37 8.60
N ASP A 116 -14.12 -7.55 7.43
CA ASP A 116 -14.83 -8.76 7.07
C ASP A 116 -13.87 -9.79 6.49
N ASP A 117 -14.02 -11.04 6.90
CA ASP A 117 -13.20 -12.17 6.45
C ASP A 117 -13.59 -12.67 5.05
N GLU A 118 -14.88 -12.59 4.71
CA GLU A 118 -15.44 -13.16 3.48
C GLU A 118 -14.71 -12.69 2.20
N PRO A 119 -14.44 -11.39 2.00
CA PRO A 119 -13.73 -10.94 0.80
C PRO A 119 -12.32 -11.53 0.68
N TYR A 120 -11.64 -11.76 1.80
CA TYR A 120 -10.33 -12.42 1.82
C TYR A 120 -10.46 -13.90 1.47
N TRP A 121 -11.47 -14.59 2.00
CA TRP A 121 -11.70 -16.00 1.69
C TRP A 121 -12.04 -16.24 0.22
N GLU A 122 -12.90 -15.42 -0.38
CA GLU A 122 -13.18 -15.46 -1.81
C GLU A 122 -11.91 -15.22 -2.63
N ALA A 123 -11.07 -14.26 -2.22
CA ALA A 123 -9.79 -14.01 -2.88
C ALA A 123 -8.83 -15.20 -2.72
N TYR A 124 -8.77 -15.84 -1.55
CA TYR A 124 -7.94 -17.04 -1.35
C TYR A 124 -8.34 -18.20 -2.26
N GLU A 125 -9.63 -18.34 -2.53
CA GLU A 125 -10.15 -19.32 -3.48
C GLU A 125 -9.78 -18.95 -4.92
N LYS A 126 -9.99 -17.69 -5.32
CA LYS A 126 -9.61 -17.16 -6.64
C LYS A 126 -8.12 -17.39 -6.94
N TYR A 127 -7.26 -17.13 -5.97
CA TYR A 127 -5.80 -17.30 -6.08
C TYR A 127 -5.33 -18.75 -5.84
N GLY A 128 -6.24 -19.68 -5.55
CA GLY A 128 -5.94 -21.10 -5.51
C GLY A 128 -5.06 -21.54 -4.33
N LEU A 129 -5.13 -20.86 -3.18
CA LEU A 129 -4.30 -21.19 -2.01
C LEU A 129 -4.49 -22.66 -1.59
N ALA A 130 -5.72 -23.17 -1.64
CA ALA A 130 -6.04 -24.56 -1.34
C ALA A 130 -5.34 -25.57 -2.28
N LYS A 131 -5.09 -25.19 -3.53
CA LYS A 131 -4.38 -26.04 -4.51
C LYS A 131 -2.88 -26.13 -4.20
N ILE A 132 -2.32 -25.08 -3.59
CA ILE A 132 -0.91 -25.02 -3.19
C ILE A 132 -0.71 -25.77 -1.86
N SER A 133 -1.51 -25.41 -0.85
CA SER A 133 -1.45 -26.01 0.48
C SER A 133 -2.82 -25.91 1.17
N PRO A 134 -3.63 -26.99 1.19
CA PRO A 134 -4.93 -26.98 1.88
C PRO A 134 -4.77 -26.76 3.39
N ASP A 135 -3.83 -27.48 4.03
CA ASP A 135 -3.48 -27.30 5.44
C ASP A 135 -2.99 -25.87 5.73
N GLY A 136 -2.28 -25.27 4.76
CA GLY A 136 -1.81 -23.89 4.86
C GLY A 136 -2.94 -22.88 4.89
N LEU A 137 -3.90 -23.04 3.97
CA LEU A 137 -5.11 -22.21 3.94
C LEU A 137 -5.93 -22.36 5.23
N GLU A 138 -6.08 -23.59 5.74
CA GLU A 138 -6.80 -23.84 6.98
C GLU A 138 -6.15 -23.10 8.17
N ARG A 139 -4.83 -23.17 8.29
CA ARG A 139 -4.09 -22.48 9.36
C ARG A 139 -4.15 -20.96 9.24
N VAL A 140 -4.12 -20.42 8.02
CA VAL A 140 -4.30 -18.97 7.76
C VAL A 140 -5.68 -18.54 8.23
N LYS A 141 -6.76 -19.19 7.77
CA LYS A 141 -8.13 -18.84 8.16
C LYS A 141 -8.32 -18.95 9.67
N ARG A 142 -7.72 -19.96 10.31
CA ARG A 142 -7.74 -20.12 11.78
C ARG A 142 -7.02 -18.99 12.50
N TYR A 143 -5.84 -18.59 12.02
CA TYR A 143 -5.08 -17.48 12.59
C TYR A 143 -5.83 -16.15 12.45
N GLU A 144 -6.36 -15.85 11.27
CA GLU A 144 -7.10 -14.61 10.99
C GLU A 144 -8.40 -14.54 11.81
N ALA A 145 -9.15 -15.64 11.90
CA ALA A 145 -10.32 -15.71 12.77
C ALA A 145 -9.96 -15.46 14.25
N TRP A 146 -8.86 -16.04 14.73
CA TRP A 146 -8.36 -15.80 16.07
C TRP A 146 -7.94 -14.34 16.28
N GLU A 147 -7.21 -13.74 15.34
CA GLU A 147 -6.79 -12.34 15.38
C GLU A 147 -8.00 -11.40 15.41
N ASN A 148 -9.00 -11.67 14.58
CA ASN A 148 -10.23 -10.90 14.54
C ASN A 148 -11.01 -10.98 15.85
N GLU A 149 -11.15 -12.18 16.42
CA GLU A 149 -11.86 -12.38 17.67
C GLU A 149 -11.14 -11.76 18.88
N ASN A 150 -9.81 -11.87 18.92
CA ASN A 150 -9.04 -11.53 20.10
C ASN A 150 -8.44 -10.13 20.09
N ILE A 151 -8.21 -9.56 18.91
CA ILE A 151 -7.59 -8.25 18.72
C ILE A 151 -8.59 -7.31 18.05
N CYS A 152 -9.04 -7.61 16.84
CA CYS A 152 -9.79 -6.64 16.04
C CYS A 152 -11.14 -6.27 16.66
N LYS A 153 -11.93 -7.24 17.13
CA LYS A 153 -13.22 -6.98 17.81
C LYS A 153 -13.05 -6.17 19.10
N LYS A 154 -11.96 -6.39 19.85
CA LYS A 154 -11.69 -5.64 21.09
C LYS A 154 -11.26 -4.21 20.80
N LEU A 155 -10.50 -4.00 19.71
CA LEU A 155 -10.05 -2.68 19.28
C LEU A 155 -11.14 -1.90 18.54
N SER A 156 -11.99 -2.55 17.73
CA SER A 156 -13.07 -1.87 17.00
C SER A 156 -14.20 -1.39 17.91
N GLY A 157 -14.36 -1.99 19.10
CA GLY A 157 -15.22 -1.46 20.16
C GLY A 157 -14.79 -0.08 20.70
N SER A 158 -13.56 0.37 20.42
CA SER A 158 -13.01 1.62 20.94
C SER A 158 -13.65 2.90 20.37
N ARG A 159 -14.57 2.80 19.39
CA ARG A 159 -15.22 3.94 18.70
C ARG A 159 -14.24 5.00 18.15
N ILE A 160 -12.98 4.66 17.98
CA ILE A 160 -11.94 5.57 17.48
C ILE A 160 -11.56 5.15 16.03
N PRO A 161 -11.40 6.10 15.11
CA PRO A 161 -10.85 5.85 13.78
C PRO A 161 -9.41 5.31 13.88
N MET A 162 -9.11 4.19 13.24
CA MET A 162 -7.80 3.55 13.30
C MET A 162 -7.27 3.21 11.90
N TRP A 163 -5.95 3.32 11.74
CA TRP A 163 -5.25 2.78 10.59
C TRP A 163 -4.74 1.38 10.92
N ASN A 164 -4.83 0.45 9.96
CA ASN A 164 -4.23 -0.87 10.09
C ASN A 164 -3.04 -1.00 9.13
N GLY A 165 -1.85 -1.29 9.66
CA GLY A 165 -0.66 -1.59 8.87
C GLY A 165 -0.59 -3.07 8.57
N LEU A 166 -1.23 -3.49 7.47
CA LEU A 166 -1.42 -4.90 7.13
C LEU A 166 -0.11 -5.61 6.82
N PHE A 167 0.73 -5.00 5.99
CA PHE A 167 2.06 -5.53 5.65
C PHE A 167 3.09 -4.41 5.67
N CYS A 168 4.26 -4.72 6.21
CA CYS A 168 5.45 -3.87 6.12
C CYS A 168 6.67 -4.76 6.05
N ALA A 169 7.43 -4.63 4.97
CA ALA A 169 8.72 -5.30 4.88
C ALA A 169 9.64 -4.60 3.88
N ILE A 170 10.93 -4.72 4.18
CA ILE A 170 12.04 -4.42 3.28
C ILE A 170 12.76 -5.73 2.98
N SER A 171 13.33 -5.85 1.79
CA SER A 171 14.06 -7.05 1.37
C SER A 171 15.20 -7.34 2.36
N PRO A 172 15.53 -8.63 2.62
CA PRO A 172 16.53 -8.98 3.61
C PRO A 172 17.91 -8.35 3.38
N GLU A 173 18.30 -8.14 2.12
CA GLU A 173 19.56 -7.47 1.76
C GLU A 173 19.67 -6.00 2.25
N TYR A 174 18.55 -5.38 2.62
CA TYR A 174 18.46 -4.03 3.18
C TYR A 174 18.07 -4.02 4.68
N SER A 175 17.83 -5.18 5.27
CA SER A 175 17.56 -5.31 6.71
C SER A 175 18.76 -4.89 7.56
N SER A 176 18.52 -4.50 8.83
CA SER A 176 19.56 -4.10 9.80
C SER A 176 20.42 -2.90 9.45
N LYS A 177 20.05 -2.12 8.42
CA LYS A 177 20.71 -0.85 8.03
C LYS A 177 20.11 0.39 8.71
N GLY A 178 19.39 0.19 9.83
CA GLY A 178 18.68 1.27 10.53
C GLY A 178 17.48 1.85 9.77
N LEU A 179 17.05 1.23 8.66
CA LEU A 179 16.02 1.76 7.78
C LEU A 179 14.60 1.61 8.32
N GLY A 180 14.35 0.62 9.18
CA GLY A 180 12.99 0.30 9.64
C GLY A 180 12.28 1.46 10.35
N SER A 181 13.00 2.17 11.24
CA SER A 181 12.43 3.33 11.96
C SER A 181 12.19 4.52 11.02
N THR A 182 13.09 4.78 10.07
CA THR A 182 12.90 5.79 9.02
C THR A 182 11.69 5.45 8.15
N VAL A 183 11.56 4.19 7.74
CA VAL A 183 10.45 3.71 6.90
C VAL A 183 9.12 3.96 7.57
N TYR A 184 8.95 3.51 8.81
CA TYR A 184 7.68 3.70 9.52
C TYR A 184 7.37 5.18 9.78
N LYS A 185 8.36 5.98 10.16
CA LYS A 185 8.15 7.41 10.41
C LYS A 185 7.67 8.15 9.17
N GLU A 186 8.32 7.92 8.03
CA GLU A 186 7.95 8.55 6.77
C GLU A 186 6.64 8.01 6.21
N ALA A 187 6.38 6.70 6.37
CA ALA A 187 5.12 6.09 6.02
C ALA A 187 3.93 6.73 6.77
N ILE A 188 4.05 6.88 8.09
CA ILE A 188 3.03 7.54 8.92
C ILE A 188 2.81 9.00 8.48
N ARG A 189 3.89 9.73 8.15
CA ARG A 189 3.78 11.10 7.64
C ARG A 189 2.99 11.15 6.33
N ILE A 190 3.26 10.24 5.40
CA ILE A 190 2.55 10.15 4.12
C ILE A 190 1.07 9.79 4.34
N MET A 191 0.79 8.82 5.21
CA MET A 191 -0.59 8.45 5.57
C MET A 191 -1.38 9.63 6.14
N ALA A 192 -0.79 10.38 7.07
CA ALA A 192 -1.43 11.56 7.66
C ALA A 192 -1.75 12.62 6.59
N GLN A 193 -0.82 12.87 5.67
CA GLN A 193 -1.04 13.79 4.55
C GLN A 193 -2.13 13.31 3.58
N TYR A 194 -2.15 12.01 3.30
CA TYR A 194 -3.17 11.38 2.46
C TYR A 194 -4.57 11.54 3.08
N TRP A 195 -4.69 11.29 4.38
CA TRP A 195 -5.95 11.41 5.12
C TRP A 195 -6.51 12.83 5.11
N VAL A 196 -5.66 13.84 5.38
CA VAL A 196 -6.08 15.25 5.38
C VAL A 196 -6.57 15.66 3.98
N LYS A 197 -5.90 15.19 2.91
CA LYS A 197 -6.34 15.48 1.53
C LYS A 197 -7.67 14.83 1.18
N GLN A 198 -7.92 13.61 1.65
CA GLN A 198 -9.20 12.90 1.47
C GLN A 198 -10.37 13.63 2.16
N GLN A 199 -10.14 14.20 3.33
CA GLN A 199 -11.17 14.92 4.09
C GLN A 199 -11.45 16.35 3.60
N GLN A 200 -10.64 16.90 2.71
CA GLN A 200 -10.95 18.20 2.14
C GLN A 200 -12.17 18.06 1.22
N PRO A 201 -13.25 18.85 1.43
CA PRO A 201 -14.38 18.82 0.54
C PRO A 201 -13.89 19.09 -0.88
N LYS A 202 -14.21 18.21 -1.83
CA LYS A 202 -13.99 18.48 -3.25
C LYS A 202 -14.66 19.82 -3.52
N LYS A 203 -13.88 20.89 -3.68
CA LYS A 203 -14.44 22.19 -4.07
C LYS A 203 -15.26 21.93 -5.30
N ALA A 204 -16.57 22.03 -5.19
CA ALA A 204 -17.44 22.02 -6.35
C ALA A 204 -16.86 23.08 -7.28
N GLN A 205 -16.43 22.67 -8.47
CA GLN A 205 -16.17 23.62 -9.52
C GLN A 205 -17.51 24.27 -9.81
N LEU A 206 -17.77 25.40 -9.14
CA LEU A 206 -18.78 26.35 -9.54
C LEU A 206 -18.38 26.79 -10.95
N HIS A 207 -18.94 26.11 -11.95
CA HIS A 207 -19.05 26.66 -13.28
C HIS A 207 -19.81 27.97 -13.12
N ARG A 208 -19.04 29.06 -13.08
CA ARG A 208 -19.55 30.42 -13.09
C ARG A 208 -20.18 30.61 -14.47
N MET A 209 -21.44 30.21 -14.63
CA MET A 209 -22.23 30.63 -15.78
C MET A 209 -22.27 32.16 -15.73
N ARG A 210 -21.57 32.79 -16.67
CA ARG A 210 -21.72 34.22 -16.91
C ARG A 210 -23.19 34.47 -17.30
N PRO A 211 -23.91 35.39 -16.65
CA PRO A 211 -25.16 35.89 -17.18
C PRO A 211 -24.88 36.55 -18.53
N GLN A 212 -25.44 36.00 -19.61
CA GLN A 212 -25.55 36.70 -20.89
C GLN A 212 -26.73 37.67 -20.78
N SER A 213 -26.50 38.88 -20.28
CA SER A 213 -27.38 40.02 -20.57
C SER A 213 -26.74 41.31 -20.07
N GLU A 214 -25.95 41.95 -20.93
CA GLU A 214 -25.78 43.40 -20.97
C GLU A 214 -25.09 43.73 -22.30
N ARG A 215 -25.86 43.64 -23.39
CA ARG A 215 -25.51 44.33 -24.64
C ARG A 215 -26.02 45.76 -24.51
N SER A 216 -25.09 46.63 -24.16
CA SER A 216 -24.87 47.98 -24.65
C SER A 216 -26.03 48.63 -25.42
N ILE A 217 -26.61 49.66 -24.81
CA ILE A 217 -27.36 50.71 -25.49
C ILE A 217 -26.38 51.46 -26.40
N SER A 218 -26.60 51.40 -27.72
CA SER A 218 -26.03 52.35 -28.67
C SER A 218 -27.09 53.39 -29.03
N LEU A 219 -26.97 54.57 -28.42
CA LEU A 219 -27.50 55.81 -28.97
C LEU A 219 -26.70 56.13 -30.22
N GLU A 220 -27.33 56.08 -31.39
CA GLU A 220 -26.83 56.79 -32.57
C GLU A 220 -27.75 57.97 -32.84
N SER A 221 -27.12 59.13 -32.80
CA SER A 221 -27.59 60.42 -33.26
C SER A 221 -27.73 60.40 -34.79
N ASN A 222 -28.91 60.70 -35.29
CA ASN A 222 -29.18 61.66 -36.39
C ASN A 222 -30.69 61.85 -36.55
#